data_AF-A0A945TMC0-F1
#
_entry.id   AF-A0A945TMC0-F1
#
_cell.length_a   1.000
_cell.length_b   1.000
_cell.length_c   1.000
_cell.angle_alpha   90.00
_cell.angle_beta   90.00
_cell.angle_gamma   90.00
#
_symmetry.space_group_name_H-M   'P 1'
#
loop_
_entity.id
_entity.type
_entity.pdbx_description
1 polymer ?
#
loop_
_entity_poly.entity_id
_entity_poly.type
_entity_poly.pdbx_seq_one_letter_code
_entity_poly.pdbx_strand_id
1 'polypeptide(L)'
;MLNSASERLQANSVLPVFPWQIYILIIAGGVATWGGVADWRLHREVLKMRMSQKERRAEALALGCGGIPMFILMWLATVSESPAKYLIPIIVILVITVTAICYDEFVFHRRRCGKVETRLHRLLVFGNGIAWLSWFSLIFHP
;
A
#
# COMPACT_ATOMS: atom_id res chain seq x y z
N MET A 1 -32.63 10.20 41.33
CA MET A 1 -32.87 10.06 39.87
C MET A 1 -31.95 10.90 38.98
N LEU A 2 -30.86 11.52 39.50
CA LEU A 2 -29.87 12.25 38.67
C LEU A 2 -28.62 11.41 38.30
N ASN A 3 -28.40 10.26 38.94
CA ASN A 3 -27.19 9.46 38.72
C ASN A 3 -27.22 8.63 37.43
N SER A 4 -28.38 8.16 36.98
CA SER A 4 -28.45 7.26 35.82
C SER A 4 -28.23 7.96 34.47
N ALA A 5 -28.50 9.26 34.36
CA ALA A 5 -28.22 10.04 33.16
C ALA A 5 -26.74 10.43 33.06
N SER A 6 -26.11 10.77 34.21
CA SER A 6 -24.68 11.09 34.30
C SER A 6 -23.80 9.85 34.03
N GLU A 7 -24.17 8.68 34.58
CA GLU A 7 -23.49 7.41 34.33
C GLU A 7 -23.57 6.96 32.86
N ARG A 8 -24.70 7.20 32.18
CA ARG A 8 -24.84 6.92 30.73
C ARG A 8 -24.06 7.88 29.84
N LEU A 9 -23.85 9.13 30.29
CA LEU A 9 -23.03 10.11 29.57
C LEU A 9 -21.53 9.81 29.71
N GLN A 10 -21.09 9.31 30.87
CA GLN A 10 -19.69 8.87 31.08
C GLN A 10 -19.35 7.56 30.35
N ALA A 11 -20.33 6.68 30.16
CA ALA A 11 -20.14 5.44 29.40
C ALA A 11 -19.92 5.65 27.88
N ASN A 12 -20.09 6.87 27.36
CA ASN A 12 -20.23 7.11 25.91
C ASN A 12 -19.26 8.13 25.29
N SER A 13 -18.15 8.52 25.93
CA SER A 13 -17.28 9.56 25.35
C SER A 13 -15.78 9.36 25.48
N VAL A 14 -15.31 8.12 25.59
CA VAL A 14 -13.91 7.82 25.24
C VAL A 14 -13.93 7.21 23.85
N LEU A 15 -13.86 8.06 22.82
CA LEU A 15 -13.54 7.56 21.49
C LEU A 15 -12.18 6.84 21.58
N PRO A 16 -12.05 5.61 21.05
CA PRO A 16 -10.76 4.95 21.02
C PRO A 16 -9.80 5.80 20.18
N VAL A 17 -8.78 6.36 20.85
CA VAL A 17 -7.69 7.06 20.17
C VAL A 17 -6.76 5.98 19.60
N PHE A 18 -6.80 5.81 18.29
CA PHE A 18 -5.89 4.90 17.61
C PHE A 18 -4.49 5.51 17.50
N PRO A 19 -3.43 4.69 17.49
CA PRO A 19 -2.08 5.17 17.20
C PRO A 19 -2.06 5.97 15.89
N TRP A 20 -1.30 7.06 15.85
CA TRP A 20 -1.28 7.97 14.71
C TRP A 20 -0.90 7.27 13.40
N GLN A 21 -0.09 6.19 13.52
CA GLN A 21 0.36 5.35 12.42
C GLN A 21 -0.81 4.73 11.64
N ILE A 22 -1.95 4.46 12.31
CA ILE A 22 -3.14 3.90 11.66
C ILE A 22 -3.79 4.93 10.74
N TYR A 23 -3.88 6.20 11.15
CA TYR A 23 -4.42 7.25 10.28
C TYR A 23 -3.55 7.47 9.05
N ILE A 24 -2.22 7.51 9.23
CA ILE A 24 -1.29 7.64 8.10
C ILE A 24 -1.36 6.43 7.18
N LEU A 25 -1.45 5.21 7.74
CA LEU A 25 -1.59 3.98 6.96
C LEU A 25 -2.86 4.01 6.09
N ILE A 26 -4.01 4.38 6.67
CA ILE A 26 -5.29 4.46 5.95
C ILE A 26 -5.23 5.51 4.84
N ILE A 27 -4.74 6.71 5.14
CA ILE A 27 -4.69 7.81 4.16
C ILE A 27 -3.71 7.46 3.03
N ALA A 28 -2.48 7.09 3.36
CA ALA A 28 -1.45 6.80 2.37
C ALA A 28 -1.79 5.55 1.54
N GLY A 29 -2.29 4.49 2.19
CA GLY A 29 -2.76 3.28 1.53
C GLY A 29 -3.97 3.54 0.63
N GLY A 30 -4.90 4.40 1.07
CA GLY A 30 -6.04 4.84 0.26
C GLY A 30 -5.60 5.62 -0.99
N VAL A 31 -4.68 6.57 -0.83
CA VAL A 31 -4.09 7.34 -1.96
C VAL A 31 -3.37 6.40 -2.94
N ALA A 32 -2.58 5.45 -2.45
CA ALA A 32 -1.88 4.48 -3.29
C ALA A 32 -2.86 3.57 -4.06
N THR A 33 -3.90 3.08 -3.37
CA THR A 33 -4.93 2.23 -3.97
C THR A 33 -5.68 2.99 -5.06
N TRP A 34 -6.08 4.23 -4.79
CA TRP A 34 -6.73 5.08 -5.79
C TRP A 34 -5.81 5.33 -6.98
N GLY A 35 -4.52 5.63 -6.72
CA GLY A 35 -3.50 5.82 -7.76
C GLY A 35 -3.39 4.61 -8.67
N GLY A 36 -3.33 3.40 -8.11
CA GLY A 36 -3.25 2.16 -8.89
C GLY A 36 -4.52 1.83 -9.67
N VAL A 37 -5.70 2.10 -9.11
CA VAL A 37 -6.97 1.92 -9.85
C VAL A 37 -7.06 2.92 -11.00
N ALA A 38 -6.69 4.19 -10.77
CA ALA A 38 -6.70 5.22 -11.80
C ALA A 38 -5.70 4.92 -12.92
N ASP A 39 -4.50 4.44 -12.56
CA ASP A 39 -3.46 4.02 -13.48
C ASP A 39 -3.90 2.85 -14.36
N TRP A 40 -4.44 1.80 -13.73
CA TRP A 40 -5.01 0.66 -14.43
C TRP A 40 -6.13 1.04 -15.40
N ARG A 41 -7.04 1.93 -14.98
CA ARG A 41 -8.10 2.45 -15.86
C ARG A 41 -7.53 3.24 -17.04
N LEU A 42 -6.53 4.09 -16.80
CA LEU A 42 -5.86 4.86 -17.87
C LEU A 42 -5.26 3.93 -18.92
N HIS A 43 -4.57 2.87 -18.49
CA HIS A 43 -3.97 1.88 -19.38
C HIS A 43 -5.02 1.09 -20.18
N ARG A 44 -6.11 0.69 -19.51
CA ARG A 44 -7.13 -0.20 -20.09
C ARG A 44 -8.14 0.52 -20.98
N GLU A 45 -8.57 1.72 -20.62
CA GLU A 45 -9.69 2.41 -21.28
C GLU A 45 -9.22 3.51 -22.22
N VAL A 46 -8.18 4.26 -21.84
CA VAL A 46 -7.75 5.47 -22.56
C VAL A 46 -6.63 5.17 -23.54
N LEU A 47 -5.58 4.48 -23.09
CA LEU A 47 -4.40 4.25 -23.91
C LEU A 47 -4.57 3.06 -24.88
N LYS A 48 -5.61 2.23 -24.71
CA LYS A 48 -5.93 1.02 -25.52
C LYS A 48 -4.67 0.27 -25.95
N MET A 49 -3.69 0.17 -25.05
CA MET A 49 -2.31 -0.04 -25.48
C MET A 49 -2.16 -1.42 -26.12
N ARG A 50 -1.57 -1.44 -27.32
CA ARG A 50 -0.86 -2.60 -27.88
C ARG A 50 0.37 -2.89 -27.00
N MET A 51 0.16 -3.25 -25.74
CA MET A 51 1.24 -3.70 -24.86
C MET A 51 1.76 -5.02 -25.38
N SER A 52 3.08 -5.16 -25.46
CA SER A 52 3.66 -6.45 -25.81
C SER A 52 3.29 -7.48 -24.74
N GLN A 53 3.24 -8.76 -25.09
CA GLN A 53 2.94 -9.82 -24.10
C GLN A 53 3.97 -9.87 -22.96
N LYS A 54 5.20 -9.37 -23.20
CA LYS A 54 6.27 -9.27 -22.21
C LYS A 54 6.00 -8.18 -21.17
N GLU A 55 5.52 -7.02 -21.62
CA GLU A 55 5.16 -5.86 -20.78
C GLU A 55 4.03 -6.24 -19.80
N ARG A 56 2.97 -6.90 -20.32
CA ARG A 56 1.87 -7.43 -19.48
C ARG A 56 2.30 -8.44 -18.42
N ARG A 57 3.31 -9.26 -18.72
CA ARG A 57 3.84 -10.22 -17.75
C ARG A 57 4.66 -9.53 -16.66
N ALA A 58 5.42 -8.50 -17.02
CA ALA A 58 6.19 -7.70 -16.07
C ALA A 58 5.25 -6.95 -15.11
N GLU A 59 4.22 -6.28 -15.62
CA GLU A 59 3.17 -5.64 -14.81
C GLU A 59 2.46 -6.64 -13.88
N ALA A 60 2.06 -7.81 -14.40
CA ALA A 60 1.38 -8.82 -13.59
C ALA A 60 2.28 -9.41 -12.49
N LEU A 61 3.59 -9.53 -12.75
CA LEU A 61 4.58 -9.91 -11.75
C LEU A 61 4.74 -8.81 -10.68
N ALA A 62 4.84 -7.55 -11.09
CA ALA A 62 4.97 -6.44 -10.15
C ALA A 62 3.73 -6.26 -9.26
N LEU A 63 2.53 -6.31 -9.85
CA LEU A 63 1.26 -6.13 -9.14
C LEU A 63 0.84 -7.38 -8.37
N GLY A 64 0.90 -8.55 -9.00
CA GLY A 64 0.40 -9.80 -8.44
C GLY A 64 1.40 -10.50 -7.52
N CYS A 65 2.65 -10.68 -7.99
CA CYS A 65 3.66 -11.40 -7.21
C CYS A 65 4.39 -10.53 -6.20
N GLY A 66 4.37 -9.20 -6.34
CA GLY A 66 4.84 -8.29 -5.31
C GLY A 66 3.78 -8.00 -4.26
N GLY A 67 2.64 -7.46 -4.68
CA GLY A 67 1.60 -6.94 -3.79
C GLY A 67 0.91 -7.99 -2.91
N ILE A 68 0.48 -9.12 -3.48
CA ILE A 68 -0.28 -10.14 -2.72
C ILE A 68 0.61 -10.82 -1.67
N PRO A 69 1.81 -11.34 -1.99
CA PRO A 69 2.69 -11.92 -0.98
C PRO A 69 3.08 -10.92 0.10
N MET A 70 3.34 -9.66 -0.28
CA MET A 70 3.65 -8.60 0.68
C MET A 70 2.48 -8.36 1.65
N PHE A 71 1.25 -8.23 1.14
CA PHE A 71 0.06 -8.05 1.95
C PHE A 71 -0.16 -9.20 2.93
N ILE A 72 -0.02 -10.45 2.46
CA ILE A 72 -0.17 -11.64 3.32
C ILE A 72 0.88 -11.64 4.44
N LEU A 73 2.14 -11.38 4.10
CA LEU A 73 3.21 -11.35 5.11
C LEU A 73 3.01 -10.22 6.13
N MET A 74 2.59 -9.03 5.69
CA MET A 74 2.27 -7.91 6.58
C MET A 74 1.07 -8.23 7.48
N TRP A 75 0.02 -8.86 6.95
CA TRP A 75 -1.12 -9.33 7.73
C TRP A 75 -0.67 -10.31 8.81
N LEU A 76 0.09 -11.36 8.42
CA LEU A 76 0.56 -12.38 9.36
C LEU A 76 1.43 -11.78 10.45
N ALA A 77 2.31 -10.83 10.10
CA ALA A 77 3.10 -10.09 11.09
C ALA A 77 2.22 -9.28 12.03
N THR A 78 1.16 -8.63 11.53
CA THR A 78 0.24 -7.80 12.34
C THR A 78 -0.52 -8.62 13.39
N VAL A 79 -0.92 -9.85 13.06
CA VAL A 79 -1.69 -10.72 13.98
C VAL A 79 -0.81 -11.67 14.81
N SER A 80 0.51 -11.66 14.60
CA SER A 80 1.42 -12.56 15.29
C SER A 80 1.91 -12.00 16.61
N GLU A 81 2.04 -12.86 17.63
CA GLU A 81 2.75 -12.56 18.87
C GLU A 81 4.27 -12.36 18.68
N SER A 82 4.81 -12.71 17.50
CA SER A 82 6.24 -12.62 17.18
C SER A 82 6.46 -12.04 15.79
N PRO A 83 6.11 -10.75 15.55
CA PRO A 83 6.17 -10.12 14.23
C PRO A 83 7.59 -10.16 13.61
N ALA A 84 8.64 -10.17 14.43
CA ALA A 84 10.04 -10.21 13.99
C ALA A 84 10.38 -11.39 13.07
N LYS A 85 9.69 -12.53 13.21
CA LYS A 85 9.89 -13.71 12.36
C LYS A 85 9.57 -13.45 10.88
N TYR A 86 8.69 -12.50 10.61
CA TYR A 86 8.26 -12.15 9.26
C TYR A 86 9.13 -11.08 8.60
N LEU A 87 10.01 -10.41 9.37
CA LEU A 87 10.79 -9.28 8.87
C LEU A 87 11.67 -9.68 7.67
N ILE A 88 12.43 -10.78 7.79
CA ILE A 88 13.29 -11.25 6.69
C ILE A 88 12.45 -11.58 5.43
N PRO A 89 11.39 -12.42 5.51
CA PRO A 89 10.50 -12.64 4.37
C PRO A 89 9.94 -11.35 3.74
N ILE A 90 9.50 -10.41 4.57
CA ILE A 90 8.95 -9.12 4.12
C ILE A 90 9.99 -8.33 3.34
N ILE A 91 11.21 -8.20 3.86
CA ILE A 91 12.28 -7.46 3.18
C ILE A 91 12.66 -8.12 1.85
N VAL A 92 12.70 -9.46 1.79
CA VAL A 92 12.98 -10.18 0.52
C VAL A 92 11.92 -9.85 -0.53
N ILE A 93 10.64 -9.97 -0.18
CA ILE A 93 9.54 -9.65 -1.11
C ILE A 93 9.54 -8.17 -1.47
N LEU A 94 9.84 -7.27 -0.53
CA LEU A 94 9.94 -5.84 -0.78
C LEU A 94 11.04 -5.53 -1.79
N VAL A 95 12.24 -6.11 -1.64
CA VAL A 95 13.35 -5.92 -2.59
C VAL A 95 12.97 -6.43 -3.98
N ILE A 96 12.37 -7.61 -4.08
CA ILE A 96 11.88 -8.17 -5.36
C ILE A 96 10.86 -7.23 -6.00
N THR A 97 9.89 -6.74 -5.21
CA THR A 97 8.82 -5.84 -5.68
C THR A 97 9.39 -4.52 -6.17
N VAL A 98 10.26 -3.87 -5.38
CA VAL A 98 10.91 -2.61 -5.76
C VAL A 98 11.75 -2.80 -7.02
N THR A 99 12.48 -3.92 -7.14
CA THR A 99 13.27 -4.22 -8.34
C THR A 99 12.38 -4.36 -9.57
N ALA A 100 11.25 -5.07 -9.46
CA ALA A 100 10.28 -5.21 -10.55
C ALA A 100 9.67 -3.86 -10.95
N ILE A 101 9.28 -3.02 -9.98
CA ILE A 101 8.77 -1.67 -10.23
C ILE A 101 9.83 -0.81 -10.93
N CYS A 102 11.07 -0.82 -10.46
CA CYS A 102 12.16 -0.05 -11.08
C CYS A 102 12.45 -0.54 -12.51
N TYR A 103 12.43 -1.85 -12.74
CA TYR A 103 12.60 -2.40 -14.08
C TYR A 103 11.48 -1.93 -15.02
N ASP A 104 10.23 -2.01 -14.57
CA ASP A 104 9.08 -1.58 -15.35
C ASP A 104 9.11 -0.08 -15.67
N GLU A 105 9.44 0.76 -14.67
CA GLU A 105 9.55 2.21 -14.83
C GLU A 105 10.69 2.59 -15.80
N PHE A 106 11.87 2.00 -15.63
CA PHE A 106 13.06 2.43 -16.39
C PHE A 106 13.14 1.84 -17.79
N VAL A 107 12.60 0.64 -18.02
CA VAL A 107 12.68 -0.05 -19.32
C VAL A 107 11.51 0.32 -20.22
N PHE A 108 10.29 0.40 -19.69
CA PHE A 108 9.10 0.62 -20.50
C PHE A 108 8.55 2.04 -20.40
N HIS A 109 8.45 2.56 -19.18
CA HIS A 109 7.69 3.79 -18.92
C HIS A 109 8.49 5.07 -19.10
N ARG A 110 9.81 5.05 -18.86
CA ARG A 110 10.69 6.24 -18.98
C ARG A 110 10.60 6.95 -20.33
N ARG A 111 10.30 6.23 -21.42
CA ARG A 111 10.20 6.80 -22.79
C ARG A 111 8.77 6.96 -23.29
N ARG A 112 7.77 6.42 -22.58
CA ARG A 112 6.38 6.30 -23.04
C ARG A 112 5.39 7.07 -22.16
N CYS A 113 5.68 7.20 -20.88
CA CYS A 113 4.79 7.82 -19.90
C CYS A 113 4.48 9.28 -20.24
N GLY A 114 3.19 9.60 -20.25
CA GLY A 114 2.73 10.99 -20.20
C GLY A 114 2.84 11.59 -18.79
N LYS A 115 2.65 12.91 -18.69
CA LYS A 115 2.70 13.64 -17.39
C LYS A 115 1.69 13.12 -16.36
N VAL A 116 0.55 12.59 -16.80
CA VAL A 116 -0.51 12.07 -15.92
C VAL A 116 -0.10 10.72 -15.33
N GLU A 117 0.35 9.80 -16.16
CA GLU A 117 0.86 8.47 -15.81
C GLU A 117 2.02 8.58 -14.81
N THR A 118 2.99 9.47 -15.07
CA THR A 118 4.08 9.74 -14.11
C THR A 118 3.57 10.23 -12.74
N ARG A 119 2.50 11.00 -12.69
CA ARG A 119 1.93 11.44 -11.39
C ARG A 119 1.26 10.28 -10.66
N LEU A 120 0.53 9.43 -11.37
CA LEU A 120 -0.11 8.25 -10.80
C LEU A 120 0.94 7.25 -10.26
N HIS A 121 2.01 6.99 -11.02
CA HIS A 121 3.14 6.17 -10.57
C HIS A 121 3.76 6.72 -9.29
N ARG A 122 3.99 8.04 -9.23
CA ARG A 122 4.51 8.69 -8.02
C ARG A 122 3.56 8.54 -6.84
N LEU A 123 2.26 8.78 -7.02
CA LEU A 123 1.26 8.59 -5.96
C LEU A 123 1.26 7.14 -5.46
N LEU A 124 1.36 6.17 -6.36
CA LEU A 124 1.40 4.76 -6.04
C LEU A 124 2.65 4.38 -5.25
N VAL A 125 3.84 4.77 -5.72
CA VAL A 125 5.12 4.46 -5.06
C VAL A 125 5.23 5.16 -3.71
N PHE A 126 4.98 6.48 -3.66
CA PHE A 126 5.09 7.25 -2.41
C PHE A 126 4.00 6.85 -1.41
N GLY A 127 2.76 6.67 -1.87
CA GLY A 127 1.67 6.24 -1.00
C GLY A 127 1.94 4.87 -0.37
N ASN A 128 2.39 3.89 -1.17
CA ASN A 128 2.77 2.57 -0.64
C ASN A 128 3.99 2.66 0.29
N GLY A 129 4.99 3.49 -0.04
CA GLY A 129 6.17 3.68 0.80
C GLY A 129 5.83 4.26 2.17
N ILE A 130 4.99 5.31 2.21
CA ILE A 130 4.53 5.93 3.46
C ILE A 130 3.66 4.96 4.26
N ALA A 131 2.74 4.26 3.59
CA ALA A 131 1.91 3.24 4.23
C ALA A 131 2.77 2.15 4.87
N TRP A 132 3.78 1.63 4.15
CA TRP A 132 4.69 0.61 4.65
C TRP A 132 5.51 1.11 5.85
N LEU A 133 6.07 2.32 5.79
CA LEU A 133 6.83 2.90 6.91
C LEU A 133 5.97 3.12 8.15
N SER A 134 4.74 3.59 7.95
CA SER A 134 3.78 3.79 9.04
C SER A 134 3.42 2.46 9.71
N TRP A 135 3.11 1.44 8.90
CA TRP A 135 2.86 0.09 9.37
C TRP A 135 4.09 -0.50 10.08
N PHE A 136 5.29 -0.33 9.52
CA PHE A 136 6.53 -0.83 10.11
C PHE A 136 6.78 -0.20 11.49
N SER A 137 6.61 1.12 11.60
CA SER A 137 6.69 1.83 12.88
C SER A 137 5.66 1.30 13.87
N LEU A 138 4.42 1.04 13.44
CA LEU A 138 3.37 0.51 14.30
C LEU A 138 3.70 -0.88 14.88
N ILE A 139 4.29 -1.77 14.07
CA ILE A 139 4.51 -3.18 14.45
C ILE A 139 5.82 -3.40 15.19
N PHE A 140 6.89 -2.71 14.80
CA PHE A 140 8.24 -2.96 15.31
C PHE A 140 8.76 -1.87 16.26
N HIS A 141 8.08 -0.72 16.34
CA HIS A 141 8.40 0.37 17.25
C HIS A 141 7.10 1.00 17.82
N PRO A 142 6.27 0.20 18.53
CA PRO A 142 4.99 0.65 19.05
C PRO A 142 5.12 1.77 20.09
#